data_AF-A0A3M7HYE2-F1
#
_entry.id   AF-A0A3M7HYE2-F1
#
_cell.length_a   1.000
_cell.length_b   1.000
_cell.length_c   1.000
_cell.angle_alpha   90.00
_cell.angle_beta   90.00
_cell.angle_gamma   90.00
#
_symmetry.space_group_name_H-M   'P 1'
#
loop_
_entity.id
_entity.type
_entity.pdbx_description
1 polymer ?
#
loop_
_entity_poly.entity_id
_entity_poly.type
_entity_poly.pdbx_seq_one_letter_code
_entity_poly.pdbx_strand_id
1 'polypeptide(L)'
;MQAIDQIINSAGKTHYMSGGIQPCNVTFRGPNGFAAGVAAQHSQDYSAWYGSIPGLKVVAPYSSEDAKGLLKAAIRDPNPVCVLENELMYGLSFPMSEEAQKDDFVIPFGKAKIERPGKDLTIVSLSRSVGLSLVAAEQLKQKYGIEAEVLNLRSIKPMDVESIVKSVKKTGKMMAVESGFPSFGVAAEIIALTSEYAFDYLDAPPIRVTGAEVPTPYAQKLEEMSFPTEDLIANYAAKLLKA
;
A
#
# COMPACT_ATOMS: atom_id res chain seq x y z
N MET A 1 1.16 19.33 6.79
CA MET A 1 -0.19 19.08 7.35
C MET A 1 -1.04 20.34 7.54
N GLN A 2 -1.00 21.31 6.61
CA GLN A 2 -1.69 22.59 6.79
C GLN A 2 -3.17 22.57 6.36
N ALA A 3 -3.54 21.71 5.41
CA ALA A 3 -4.88 21.68 4.81
C ALA A 3 -5.72 20.45 5.18
N ILE A 4 -5.28 19.63 6.14
CA ILE A 4 -5.96 18.35 6.45
C ILE A 4 -7.39 18.57 6.98
N ASP A 5 -7.65 19.68 7.67
CA ASP A 5 -8.99 20.05 8.13
C ASP A 5 -9.99 20.17 6.97
N GLN A 6 -9.57 20.79 5.86
CA GLN A 6 -10.40 20.92 4.65
C GLN A 6 -10.66 19.56 4.01
N ILE A 7 -9.67 18.67 4.00
CA ILE A 7 -9.80 17.32 3.43
C ILE A 7 -10.77 16.48 4.28
N ILE A 8 -10.66 16.55 5.61
CA ILE A 8 -11.45 15.70 6.51
C ILE A 8 -12.83 16.28 6.78
N ASN A 9 -12.88 17.49 7.34
CA ASN A 9 -14.11 18.06 7.90
C ASN A 9 -14.98 18.67 6.80
N SER A 10 -14.39 19.39 5.85
CA SER A 10 -15.14 20.02 4.75
C SER A 10 -15.45 19.07 3.59
N ALA A 11 -14.53 18.17 3.25
CA ALA A 11 -14.73 17.24 2.14
C ALA A 11 -15.29 15.88 2.62
N GLY A 12 -14.50 15.11 3.37
CA GLY A 12 -14.81 13.71 3.70
C GLY A 12 -16.16 13.51 4.42
N LYS A 13 -16.56 14.44 5.29
CA LYS A 13 -17.77 14.28 6.12
C LYS A 13 -19.04 14.90 5.50
N THR A 14 -18.93 15.74 4.48
CA THR A 14 -20.04 16.58 4.00
C THR A 14 -21.19 15.78 3.39
N HIS A 15 -20.90 14.74 2.63
CA HIS A 15 -21.96 13.93 2.03
C HIS A 15 -22.83 13.24 3.10
N TYR A 16 -22.19 12.73 4.15
CA TYR A 16 -22.89 12.14 5.28
C TYR A 16 -23.68 13.18 6.09
N MET A 17 -23.04 14.29 6.49
CA MET A 17 -23.68 15.33 7.31
C MET A 17 -24.86 16.01 6.62
N SER A 18 -24.83 16.11 5.29
CA SER A 18 -25.92 16.70 4.50
C SER A 18 -27.06 15.71 4.21
N GLY A 19 -27.02 14.48 4.73
CA GLY A 19 -28.03 13.47 4.44
C GLY A 19 -28.04 13.01 2.97
N GLY A 20 -26.87 13.03 2.31
CA GLY A 20 -26.72 12.64 0.91
C GLY A 20 -26.98 13.75 -0.11
N ILE A 21 -27.24 14.98 0.33
CA ILE A 21 -27.61 16.10 -0.57
C ILE A 21 -26.38 16.71 -1.25
N GLN A 22 -25.30 16.94 -0.52
CA GLN A 22 -24.12 17.64 -1.02
C GLN A 22 -22.98 16.64 -1.31
N PRO A 23 -22.71 16.27 -2.57
CA PRO A 23 -21.50 15.54 -2.92
C PRO A 23 -20.26 16.45 -2.82
N CYS A 24 -19.08 15.84 -2.71
CA CYS A 24 -17.81 16.55 -2.73
C CYS A 24 -16.87 15.85 -3.72
N ASN A 25 -17.02 16.17 -5.00
CA ASN A 25 -16.15 15.66 -6.05
C ASN A 25 -14.83 16.43 -6.04
N VAL A 26 -13.83 15.91 -5.35
CA VAL A 26 -12.48 16.48 -5.29
C VAL A 26 -11.45 15.37 -5.22
N THR A 27 -10.41 15.48 -6.05
CA THR A 27 -9.24 14.59 -5.99
C THR A 27 -8.07 15.36 -5.38
N PHE A 28 -7.57 14.88 -4.24
CA PHE A 28 -6.32 15.34 -3.65
C PHE A 28 -5.20 14.39 -4.10
N ARG A 29 -4.15 14.91 -4.71
CA ARG A 29 -3.04 14.09 -5.21
C ARG A 29 -1.69 14.74 -4.98
N GLY A 30 -0.65 13.92 -4.92
CA GLY A 30 0.74 14.34 -4.81
C GLY A 30 1.63 13.21 -4.29
N PRO A 31 2.96 13.41 -4.30
CA PRO A 31 3.89 12.44 -3.74
C PRO A 31 3.69 12.29 -2.22
N ASN A 32 3.83 11.06 -1.73
CA ASN A 32 3.63 10.64 -0.36
C ASN A 32 4.72 9.65 0.07
N GLY A 33 5.09 9.69 1.34
CA GLY A 33 6.17 8.87 1.89
C GLY A 33 7.53 9.50 1.66
N PHE A 34 8.57 8.68 1.78
CA PHE A 34 9.94 9.16 1.72
C PHE A 34 10.45 9.36 0.29
N ALA A 35 11.45 10.23 0.19
CA ALA A 35 12.29 10.48 -0.97
C ALA A 35 13.77 10.41 -0.57
N ALA A 36 14.69 10.80 -1.45
CA ALA A 36 16.13 10.72 -1.17
C ALA A 36 16.66 12.02 -0.52
N GLY A 37 17.14 11.94 0.72
CA GLY A 37 17.86 13.04 1.38
C GLY A 37 16.98 14.24 1.78
N VAL A 38 15.67 14.06 1.90
CA VAL A 38 14.72 15.17 2.19
C VAL A 38 14.42 15.34 3.69
N ALA A 39 14.96 14.44 4.52
CA ALA A 39 14.89 14.45 5.98
C ALA A 39 13.44 14.42 6.53
N ALA A 40 13.31 14.65 7.84
CA ALA A 40 12.12 14.32 8.62
C ALA A 40 10.82 14.97 8.15
N GLN A 41 10.82 16.26 7.79
CA GLN A 41 9.59 17.00 7.47
C GLN A 41 9.01 16.70 6.08
N HIS A 42 9.79 16.03 5.22
CA HIS A 42 9.44 15.77 3.82
C HIS A 42 9.36 14.27 3.50
N SER A 43 9.46 13.40 4.51
CA SER A 43 9.52 11.94 4.32
C SER A 43 8.32 11.18 4.87
N GLN A 44 7.30 11.87 5.36
CA GLN A 44 6.18 11.25 6.04
C GLN A 44 5.20 10.57 5.08
N ASP A 45 4.82 9.33 5.40
CA ASP A 45 3.73 8.61 4.75
C ASP A 45 2.40 8.87 5.50
N TYR A 46 1.39 9.35 4.78
CA TYR A 46 0.06 9.68 5.29
C TYR A 46 -1.01 8.61 4.98
N SER A 47 -0.63 7.45 4.46
CA SER A 47 -1.54 6.37 4.08
C SER A 47 -2.46 5.96 5.22
N ALA A 48 -1.90 5.68 6.40
CA ALA A 48 -2.68 5.30 7.57
C ALA A 48 -3.59 6.45 8.07
N TRP A 49 -3.10 7.69 8.03
CA TRP A 49 -3.86 8.86 8.47
C TRP A 49 -5.12 9.04 7.64
N TYR A 50 -5.00 9.14 6.31
CA TYR A 50 -6.18 9.28 5.45
C TYR A 50 -7.02 8.00 5.44
N GLY A 51 -6.40 6.82 5.48
CA GLY A 51 -7.09 5.53 5.52
C GLY A 51 -8.00 5.35 6.74
N SER A 52 -7.70 6.02 7.84
CA SER A 52 -8.53 5.98 9.05
C SER A 52 -9.85 6.75 8.92
N ILE A 53 -9.98 7.70 7.99
CA ILE A 53 -11.08 8.67 7.96
C ILE A 53 -12.28 8.12 7.16
N PRO A 54 -13.48 7.98 7.76
CA PRO A 54 -14.70 7.64 7.01
C PRO A 54 -15.08 8.75 6.03
N GLY A 55 -15.65 8.37 4.88
CA GLY A 55 -16.05 9.31 3.82
C GLY A 55 -14.94 9.70 2.85
N LEU A 56 -13.68 9.34 3.12
CA LEU A 56 -12.60 9.38 2.14
C LEU A 56 -12.48 8.05 1.39
N LYS A 57 -11.99 8.12 0.15
CA LYS A 57 -11.33 7.00 -0.54
C LYS A 57 -9.85 7.30 -0.64
N VAL A 58 -9.00 6.30 -0.46
CA VAL A 58 -7.54 6.47 -0.38
C VAL A 58 -6.85 5.38 -1.18
N VAL A 59 -5.99 5.79 -2.11
CA VAL A 59 -5.27 4.89 -3.01
C VAL A 59 -3.78 5.23 -3.03
N ALA A 60 -2.94 4.22 -3.23
CA ALA A 60 -1.49 4.33 -3.28
C ALA A 60 -0.95 3.50 -4.47
N PRO A 61 -0.86 4.09 -5.67
CA PRO A 61 -0.42 3.38 -6.89
C PRO A 61 1.05 2.95 -6.81
N TYR A 62 1.36 1.80 -7.42
CA TYR A 62 2.73 1.30 -7.61
C TYR A 62 3.21 1.50 -9.05
N SER A 63 2.46 1.00 -10.04
CA SER A 63 2.87 0.97 -11.45
C SER A 63 2.27 2.12 -12.27
N SER A 64 2.76 2.30 -13.51
CA SER A 64 2.15 3.24 -14.46
C SER A 64 0.67 2.91 -14.76
N GLU A 65 0.31 1.63 -14.82
CA GLU A 65 -1.11 1.22 -14.96
C GLU A 65 -1.93 1.62 -13.74
N ASP A 66 -1.41 1.38 -12.53
CA ASP A 66 -2.09 1.77 -11.29
C ASP A 66 -2.31 3.28 -11.25
N ALA A 67 -1.27 4.06 -11.54
CA ALA A 67 -1.33 5.51 -11.51
C ALA A 67 -2.37 6.04 -12.51
N LYS A 68 -2.36 5.56 -13.76
CA LYS A 68 -3.35 5.97 -14.78
C LYS A 68 -4.76 5.57 -14.37
N GLY A 69 -4.98 4.30 -14.04
CA GLY A 69 -6.31 3.75 -13.79
C GLY A 69 -6.96 4.31 -12.53
N LEU A 70 -6.21 4.42 -11.43
CA LEU A 70 -6.71 4.93 -10.15
C LEU A 70 -6.93 6.44 -10.19
N LEU A 71 -6.07 7.21 -10.84
CA LEU A 71 -6.26 8.66 -10.96
C LEU A 71 -7.49 8.99 -11.83
N LYS A 72 -7.70 8.25 -12.92
CA LYS A 72 -8.92 8.40 -13.73
C LYS A 72 -10.18 8.01 -12.96
N ALA A 73 -10.13 6.95 -12.16
CA ALA A 73 -11.23 6.59 -11.27
C ALA A 73 -11.48 7.70 -10.22
N ALA A 74 -10.43 8.28 -9.64
CA ALA A 74 -10.51 9.36 -8.65
C ALA A 74 -11.20 10.60 -9.19
N ILE A 75 -10.79 11.07 -10.38
CA ILE A 75 -11.38 12.25 -11.03
C ILE A 75 -12.86 12.04 -11.36
N ARG A 76 -13.26 10.80 -11.63
CA ARG A 76 -14.65 10.43 -11.97
C ARG A 76 -15.52 10.19 -10.73
N ASP A 77 -14.94 10.08 -9.54
CA ASP A 77 -15.69 9.74 -8.33
C ASP A 77 -16.43 10.96 -7.75
N PRO A 78 -17.69 10.83 -7.32
CA PRO A 78 -18.43 11.95 -6.73
C PRO A 78 -18.03 12.26 -5.27
N ASN A 79 -17.05 11.53 -4.71
CA ASN A 79 -16.59 11.68 -3.33
C ASN A 79 -15.11 12.12 -3.27
N PRO A 80 -14.62 12.57 -2.10
CA PRO A 80 -13.23 12.94 -1.94
C PRO A 80 -12.30 11.72 -2.06
N VAL A 81 -11.32 11.81 -2.95
CA VAL A 81 -10.32 10.75 -3.17
C VAL A 81 -8.91 11.29 -2.94
N CYS A 82 -8.14 10.63 -2.09
CA CYS A 82 -6.72 10.88 -1.90
C CYS A 82 -5.89 9.89 -2.74
N VAL A 83 -5.14 10.40 -3.71
CA VAL A 83 -4.20 9.64 -4.55
C VAL A 83 -2.79 9.90 -4.05
N LEU A 84 -2.27 8.97 -3.25
CA LEU A 84 -0.97 9.03 -2.59
C LEU A 84 0.09 8.43 -3.50
N GLU A 85 0.64 9.27 -4.37
CA GLU A 85 1.68 8.89 -5.31
C GLU A 85 3.04 8.74 -4.61
N ASN A 86 4.10 8.40 -5.32
CA ASN A 86 5.43 8.32 -4.73
C ASN A 86 6.47 8.92 -5.69
N GLU A 87 7.28 9.84 -5.17
CA GLU A 87 8.25 10.60 -5.96
C GLU A 87 9.25 9.69 -6.67
N LEU A 88 9.77 8.68 -5.96
CA LEU A 88 10.76 7.76 -6.49
C LEU A 88 10.20 6.84 -7.59
N MET A 89 8.87 6.79 -7.75
CA MET A 89 8.21 6.00 -8.80
C MET A 89 8.03 6.79 -10.10
N TYR A 90 8.09 8.13 -10.10
CA TYR A 90 7.80 8.95 -11.28
C TYR A 90 8.77 8.73 -12.44
N GLY A 91 10.04 8.45 -12.13
CA GLY A 91 11.08 8.19 -13.13
C GLY A 91 11.15 6.75 -13.64
N LEU A 92 10.29 5.86 -13.13
CA LEU A 92 10.34 4.44 -13.48
C LEU A 92 9.40 4.12 -14.64
N SER A 93 9.91 3.35 -15.60
CA SER A 93 9.14 2.86 -16.75
C SER A 93 8.54 1.49 -16.47
N PHE A 94 7.25 1.33 -16.74
CA PHE A 94 6.54 0.06 -16.65
C PHE A 94 5.96 -0.34 -18.01
N PRO A 95 5.88 -1.64 -18.32
CA PRO A 95 5.02 -2.12 -19.40
C PRO A 95 3.58 -1.65 -19.19
N MET A 96 2.92 -1.25 -20.29
CA MET A 96 1.51 -0.85 -20.31
C MET A 96 0.73 -1.80 -21.22
N SER A 97 -0.24 -2.52 -20.66
CA SER A 97 -1.15 -3.36 -21.45
C SER A 97 -1.95 -2.55 -22.47
N GLU A 98 -2.42 -3.19 -23.53
CA GLU A 98 -3.30 -2.55 -24.52
C GLU A 98 -4.56 -1.96 -23.87
N GLU A 99 -5.12 -2.66 -22.87
CA GLU A 99 -6.25 -2.16 -22.10
C GLU A 99 -5.88 -0.88 -21.33
N ALA A 100 -4.74 -0.88 -20.64
CA ALA A 100 -4.27 0.30 -19.90
C ALA A 100 -3.90 1.47 -20.82
N GLN A 101 -3.71 1.26 -22.12
CA GLN A 101 -3.48 2.34 -23.08
C GLN A 101 -4.78 3.05 -23.51
N LYS A 102 -5.95 2.43 -23.37
CA LYS A 102 -7.24 3.05 -23.74
C LYS A 102 -7.59 4.27 -22.88
N ASP A 103 -8.44 5.14 -23.41
CA ASP A 103 -8.86 6.39 -22.76
C ASP A 103 -9.93 6.18 -21.69
N ASP A 104 -10.66 5.07 -21.73
CA ASP A 104 -11.69 4.72 -20.77
C ASP A 104 -11.15 3.92 -19.58
N PHE A 105 -9.92 3.41 -19.66
CA PHE A 105 -9.26 2.61 -18.63
C PHE A 105 -9.36 3.23 -17.24
N VAL A 106 -9.90 2.46 -16.31
CA VAL A 106 -10.03 2.78 -14.88
C VAL A 106 -9.78 1.53 -14.07
N ILE A 107 -9.23 1.71 -12.87
CA ILE A 107 -9.09 0.63 -11.90
C ILE A 107 -10.13 0.89 -10.79
N PRO A 108 -11.01 -0.08 -10.48
CA PRO A 108 -11.98 0.08 -9.41
C PRO A 108 -11.28 0.19 -8.04
N PHE A 109 -11.81 1.05 -7.18
CA PHE A 109 -11.38 1.12 -5.79
C PHE A 109 -11.68 -0.18 -5.03
N GLY A 110 -10.87 -0.48 -4.03
CA GLY A 110 -11.02 -1.71 -3.23
C GLY A 110 -10.74 -2.99 -3.99
N LYS A 111 -9.92 -2.93 -5.05
CA LYS A 111 -9.45 -4.11 -5.79
C LYS A 111 -7.94 -4.17 -5.83
N ALA A 112 -7.39 -5.12 -5.07
CA ALA A 112 -5.98 -5.45 -5.07
C ALA A 112 -5.62 -6.22 -6.35
N LYS A 113 -4.32 -6.25 -6.68
CA LYS A 113 -3.77 -7.02 -7.80
C LYS A 113 -2.71 -7.99 -7.30
N ILE A 114 -2.80 -9.25 -7.73
CA ILE A 114 -1.69 -10.19 -7.59
C ILE A 114 -0.67 -9.83 -8.65
N GLU A 115 0.46 -9.26 -8.24
CA GLU A 115 1.57 -8.90 -9.14
C GLU A 115 2.46 -10.11 -9.44
N ARG A 116 2.53 -11.05 -8.50
CA ARG A 116 3.25 -12.31 -8.64
C ARG A 116 2.47 -13.43 -7.95
N PRO A 117 2.10 -14.51 -8.64
CA PRO A 117 1.49 -15.66 -7.99
C PRO A 117 2.52 -16.43 -7.15
N GLY A 118 2.05 -17.04 -6.07
CA GLY A 118 2.86 -17.89 -5.20
C GLY A 118 1.99 -18.81 -4.36
N LYS A 119 2.63 -19.65 -3.54
CA LYS A 119 1.96 -20.69 -2.74
C LYS A 119 2.52 -20.85 -1.33
N ASP A 120 3.67 -20.26 -1.02
CA ASP A 120 4.35 -20.50 0.27
C ASP A 120 4.21 -19.33 1.25
N LEU A 121 4.00 -18.11 0.74
CA LEU A 121 3.89 -16.89 1.55
C LEU A 121 3.06 -15.83 0.81
N THR A 122 2.13 -15.18 1.49
CA THR A 122 1.48 -13.96 1.01
C THR A 122 2.25 -12.73 1.48
N ILE A 123 2.68 -11.89 0.56
CA ILE A 123 3.26 -10.56 0.84
C ILE A 123 2.25 -9.51 0.38
N VAL A 124 1.66 -8.78 1.33
CA VAL A 124 0.74 -7.67 1.03
C VAL A 124 1.49 -6.36 1.14
N SER A 125 1.40 -5.53 0.10
CA SER A 125 2.19 -4.30 0.01
C SER A 125 1.47 -3.20 -0.78
N LEU A 126 2.00 -1.98 -0.75
CA LEU A 126 1.47 -0.80 -1.42
C LEU A 126 2.58 0.12 -1.93
N SER A 127 2.25 0.97 -2.90
CA SER A 127 3.18 1.96 -3.45
C SER A 127 4.54 1.36 -3.83
N ARG A 128 5.64 2.08 -3.60
CA ARG A 128 7.02 1.65 -3.89
C ARG A 128 7.38 0.30 -3.24
N SER A 129 6.83 -0.01 -2.07
CA SER A 129 7.12 -1.26 -1.35
C SER A 129 6.68 -2.52 -2.12
N VAL A 130 5.78 -2.40 -3.12
CA VAL A 130 5.41 -3.51 -4.02
C VAL A 130 6.60 -3.95 -4.86
N GLY A 131 7.34 -3.00 -5.44
CA GLY A 131 8.54 -3.29 -6.23
C GLY A 131 9.62 -3.98 -5.39
N LEU A 132 9.86 -3.50 -4.17
CA LEU A 132 10.79 -4.12 -3.22
C LEU A 132 10.37 -5.57 -2.90
N SER A 133 9.07 -5.80 -2.74
CA SER A 133 8.50 -7.11 -2.44
C SER A 133 8.64 -8.09 -3.62
N LEU A 134 8.51 -7.60 -4.86
CA LEU A 134 8.72 -8.41 -6.06
C LEU A 134 10.17 -8.89 -6.19
N VAL A 135 11.14 -7.99 -5.93
CA VAL A 135 12.56 -8.36 -5.94
C VAL A 135 12.86 -9.34 -4.81
N ALA A 136 12.36 -9.10 -3.60
CA ALA A 136 12.51 -10.02 -2.47
C ALA A 136 11.91 -11.40 -2.76
N ALA A 137 10.74 -11.47 -3.40
CA ALA A 137 10.12 -12.73 -3.81
C ALA A 137 10.96 -13.52 -4.82
N GLU A 138 11.67 -12.83 -5.72
CA GLU A 138 12.61 -13.49 -6.63
C GLU A 138 13.86 -13.99 -5.90
N GLN A 139 14.42 -13.19 -4.99
CA GLN A 139 15.54 -13.63 -4.14
C GLN A 139 15.18 -14.88 -3.31
N LEU A 140 13.96 -14.92 -2.74
CA LEU A 140 13.45 -16.06 -1.96
C LEU A 140 13.35 -17.32 -2.82
N LYS A 141 12.85 -17.22 -4.05
CA LYS A 141 12.77 -18.34 -4.99
C LYS A 141 14.16 -18.87 -5.32
N GLN A 142 15.11 -17.99 -5.63
CA GLN A 142 16.47 -18.38 -6.02
C GLN A 142 17.26 -19.00 -4.87
N LYS A 143 17.17 -18.44 -3.66
CA LYS A 143 17.97 -18.88 -2.51
C LYS A 143 17.38 -20.08 -1.77
N TYR A 144 16.05 -20.21 -1.73
CA TYR A 144 15.36 -21.14 -0.85
C TYR A 144 14.25 -21.94 -1.54
N GLY A 145 13.98 -21.71 -2.83
CA GLY A 145 12.87 -22.36 -3.53
C GLY A 145 11.48 -21.89 -3.08
N ILE A 146 11.40 -20.77 -2.36
CA ILE A 146 10.15 -20.22 -1.80
C ILE A 146 9.41 -19.40 -2.87
N GLU A 147 8.14 -19.70 -3.10
CA GLU A 147 7.26 -19.00 -4.02
C GLU A 147 6.30 -18.06 -3.27
N ALA A 148 6.73 -16.82 -3.08
CA ALA A 148 5.91 -15.78 -2.46
C ALA A 148 4.90 -15.17 -3.45
N GLU A 149 3.62 -15.11 -3.05
CA GLU A 149 2.59 -14.33 -3.71
C GLU A 149 2.70 -12.87 -3.30
N VAL A 150 2.82 -11.95 -4.26
CA VAL A 150 2.89 -10.51 -3.98
C VAL A 150 1.58 -9.85 -4.38
N LEU A 151 0.88 -9.31 -3.38
CA LEU A 151 -0.39 -8.63 -3.52
C LEU A 151 -0.20 -7.11 -3.38
N ASN A 152 -0.42 -6.38 -4.47
CA ASN A 152 -0.47 -4.93 -4.52
C ASN A 152 -1.86 -4.46 -4.10
N LEU A 153 -1.97 -3.80 -2.94
CA LEU A 153 -3.24 -3.37 -2.38
C LEU A 153 -4.00 -2.39 -3.28
N ARG A 154 -3.29 -1.46 -3.94
CA ARG A 154 -3.82 -0.30 -4.68
C ARG A 154 -4.66 0.65 -3.84
N SER A 155 -5.70 0.17 -3.17
CA SER A 155 -6.60 0.93 -2.31
C SER A 155 -6.32 0.64 -0.84
N ILE A 156 -6.03 1.70 -0.08
CA ILE A 156 -5.95 1.68 1.38
C ILE A 156 -7.36 1.76 1.96
N LYS A 157 -8.24 2.56 1.33
CA LYS A 157 -9.64 2.70 1.72
C LYS A 157 -10.56 2.83 0.50
N PRO A 158 -11.54 1.94 0.30
CA PRO A 158 -11.70 0.66 1.00
C PRO A 158 -10.55 -0.31 0.68
N MET A 159 -10.16 -1.13 1.65
CA MET A 159 -9.14 -2.18 1.47
C MET A 159 -9.80 -3.45 0.92
N ASP A 160 -9.10 -4.16 0.02
CA ASP A 160 -9.57 -5.44 -0.54
C ASP A 160 -9.26 -6.62 0.38
N VAL A 161 -10.00 -6.70 1.50
CA VAL A 161 -9.85 -7.75 2.51
C VAL A 161 -10.07 -9.14 1.91
N GLU A 162 -10.99 -9.25 0.95
CA GLU A 162 -11.33 -10.52 0.31
C GLU A 162 -10.12 -11.11 -0.43
N SER A 163 -9.38 -10.30 -1.19
CA SER A 163 -8.17 -10.75 -1.88
C SER A 163 -7.05 -11.14 -0.92
N ILE A 164 -6.89 -10.41 0.19
CA ILE A 164 -5.92 -10.76 1.25
C ILE A 164 -6.27 -12.14 1.83
N VAL A 165 -7.50 -12.32 2.29
CA VAL A 165 -7.98 -13.57 2.89
C VAL A 165 -7.82 -14.74 1.91
N LYS A 166 -8.19 -14.58 0.63
CA LYS A 166 -8.01 -15.62 -0.39
C LYS A 166 -6.56 -16.02 -0.58
N SER A 167 -5.65 -15.05 -0.57
CA SER A 167 -4.21 -15.31 -0.67
C SER A 167 -3.70 -16.06 0.56
N VAL A 168 -4.05 -15.61 1.77
CA VAL A 168 -3.65 -16.26 3.03
C VAL A 168 -4.17 -17.69 3.13
N LYS A 169 -5.44 -17.95 2.76
CA LYS A 169 -6.00 -19.30 2.72
C LYS A 169 -5.20 -20.27 1.85
N LYS A 170 -4.54 -19.76 0.81
CA LYS A 170 -3.73 -20.55 -0.11
C LYS A 170 -2.32 -20.77 0.41
N THR A 171 -1.72 -19.76 1.03
CA THR A 171 -0.29 -19.76 1.37
C THR A 171 0.00 -20.14 2.82
N GLY A 172 -0.99 -20.05 3.71
CA GLY A 172 -0.86 -20.36 5.13
C GLY A 172 -0.08 -19.34 5.95
N LYS A 173 0.63 -18.38 5.33
CA LYS A 173 1.51 -17.43 6.03
C LYS A 173 1.45 -16.08 5.36
N MET A 174 1.61 -15.01 6.13
CA MET A 174 1.59 -13.67 5.55
C MET A 174 2.57 -12.67 6.19
N MET A 175 3.01 -11.73 5.35
CA MET A 175 3.78 -10.56 5.73
C MET A 175 3.15 -9.30 5.11
N ALA A 176 3.01 -8.24 5.89
CA ALA A 176 2.65 -6.92 5.39
C ALA A 176 3.91 -6.05 5.26
N VAL A 177 4.05 -5.33 4.15
CA VAL A 177 5.20 -4.46 3.87
C VAL A 177 4.72 -3.04 3.56
N GLU A 178 5.17 -2.06 4.34
CA GLU A 178 4.92 -0.63 4.08
C GLU A 178 6.16 0.21 4.38
N SER A 179 6.24 1.43 3.86
CA SER A 179 7.34 2.36 4.19
C SER A 179 6.99 3.35 5.31
N GLY A 180 5.72 3.39 5.75
CA GLY A 180 5.25 4.21 6.85
C GLY A 180 5.73 3.74 8.22
N PHE A 181 5.41 4.51 9.25
CA PHE A 181 5.74 4.18 10.63
C PHE A 181 5.02 2.91 11.11
N PRO A 182 5.62 2.13 12.03
CA PRO A 182 5.05 0.87 12.47
C PRO A 182 3.80 1.07 13.32
N SER A 183 3.81 2.05 14.21
CA SER A 183 2.70 2.26 15.15
C SER A 183 1.49 2.82 14.42
N PHE A 184 0.36 2.12 14.51
CA PHE A 184 -0.91 2.49 13.84
C PHE A 184 -0.79 2.65 12.30
N GLY A 185 0.17 1.95 11.69
CA GLY A 185 0.38 1.94 10.24
C GLY A 185 -0.63 1.08 9.46
N VAL A 186 -0.56 1.11 8.13
CA VAL A 186 -1.44 0.31 7.26
C VAL A 186 -1.23 -1.18 7.50
N ALA A 187 0.01 -1.60 7.74
CA ALA A 187 0.35 -2.97 8.06
C ALA A 187 -0.29 -3.45 9.36
N ALA A 188 -0.57 -2.56 10.33
CA ALA A 188 -1.29 -2.97 11.53
C ALA A 188 -2.74 -3.39 11.21
N GLU A 189 -3.43 -2.62 10.37
CA GLU A 189 -4.79 -2.90 9.94
C GLU A 189 -4.87 -4.19 9.10
N ILE A 190 -3.91 -4.41 8.18
CA ILE A 190 -3.83 -5.65 7.39
C ILE A 190 -3.76 -6.87 8.32
N ILE A 191 -2.91 -6.81 9.36
CA ILE A 191 -2.73 -7.91 10.30
C ILE A 191 -3.98 -8.13 11.15
N ALA A 192 -4.61 -7.05 11.62
CA ALA A 192 -5.85 -7.13 12.38
C ALA A 192 -6.96 -7.80 11.57
N LEU A 193 -7.24 -7.31 10.36
CA LEU A 193 -8.26 -7.87 9.47
C LEU A 193 -7.93 -9.31 9.05
N THR A 194 -6.66 -9.64 8.83
CA THR A 194 -6.27 -11.03 8.56
C THR A 194 -6.53 -11.92 9.77
N SER A 195 -6.28 -11.43 10.98
CA SER A 195 -6.57 -12.16 12.22
C SER A 195 -8.07 -12.27 12.49
N GLU A 196 -8.89 -11.33 12.02
CA GLU A 196 -10.34 -11.42 12.15
C GLU A 196 -10.98 -12.37 11.13
N TYR A 197 -10.45 -12.40 9.90
CA TYR A 197 -11.11 -13.07 8.76
C TYR A 197 -10.38 -14.30 8.21
N ALA A 198 -9.13 -14.55 8.60
CA ALA A 198 -8.31 -15.64 8.08
C ALA A 198 -7.44 -16.36 9.14
N PHE A 199 -7.69 -16.14 10.43
CA PHE A 199 -6.85 -16.68 11.51
C PHE A 199 -6.66 -18.20 11.46
N ASP A 200 -7.74 -18.96 11.23
CA ASP A 200 -7.68 -20.43 11.18
C ASP A 200 -6.83 -20.98 10.04
N TYR A 201 -6.43 -20.14 9.07
CA TYR A 201 -5.59 -20.50 7.95
C TYR A 201 -4.13 -20.08 8.14
N LEU A 202 -3.78 -19.42 9.25
CA LEU A 202 -2.42 -18.99 9.53
C LEU A 202 -1.63 -20.10 10.24
N ASP A 203 -0.63 -20.63 9.55
CA ASP A 203 0.36 -21.59 10.07
C ASP A 203 1.43 -20.91 10.94
N ALA A 204 1.54 -19.58 10.87
CA ALA A 204 2.50 -18.80 11.64
C ALA A 204 1.94 -17.40 11.95
N PRO A 205 2.39 -16.76 13.04
CA PRO A 205 2.00 -15.38 13.35
C PRO A 205 2.37 -14.45 12.20
N PRO A 206 1.41 -13.63 11.71
CA PRO A 206 1.66 -12.76 10.58
C PRO A 206 2.56 -11.60 11.03
N ILE A 207 3.50 -11.18 10.16
CA ILE A 207 4.52 -10.19 10.54
C ILE A 207 4.48 -8.94 9.66
N ARG A 208 5.17 -7.89 10.11
CA ARG A 208 5.22 -6.58 9.44
C ARG A 208 6.66 -6.18 9.17
N VAL A 209 6.91 -5.61 8.00
CA VAL A 209 8.14 -4.90 7.64
C VAL A 209 7.75 -3.46 7.31
N THR A 210 8.24 -2.51 8.11
CA THR A 210 7.81 -1.11 8.05
C THR A 210 9.00 -0.17 7.91
N GLY A 211 8.76 1.14 7.79
CA GLY A 211 9.76 2.14 8.15
C GLY A 211 10.13 2.05 9.63
N ALA A 212 11.29 2.60 10.00
CA ALA A 212 11.73 2.70 11.38
C ALA A 212 10.89 3.73 12.17
N GLU A 213 10.74 3.54 13.48
CA GLU A 213 10.00 4.45 14.36
C GLU A 213 10.85 5.67 14.77
N VAL A 214 11.30 6.43 13.78
CA VAL A 214 12.10 7.65 13.96
C VAL A 214 11.72 8.69 12.91
N PRO A 215 11.82 9.99 13.22
CA PRO A 215 11.85 11.01 12.18
C PRO A 215 13.01 10.74 11.21
N THR A 216 12.74 10.80 9.90
CA THR A 216 13.72 10.40 8.88
C THR A 216 15.03 11.19 9.00
N PRO A 217 16.17 10.52 9.24
CA PRO A 217 17.47 11.17 9.33
C PRO A 217 17.98 11.56 7.94
N TYR A 218 18.74 12.65 7.85
CA TYR A 218 19.33 13.12 6.57
C TYR A 218 20.56 12.30 6.15
N ALA A 219 21.34 11.78 7.11
CA ALA A 219 22.57 11.08 6.79
C ALA A 219 22.25 9.79 6.03
N GLN A 220 22.78 9.65 4.81
CA GLN A 220 22.44 8.59 3.86
C GLN A 220 22.35 7.19 4.48
N LYS A 221 23.38 6.75 5.22
CA LYS A 221 23.39 5.42 5.84
C LYS A 221 22.28 5.23 6.88
N LEU A 222 21.90 6.29 7.61
CA LEU A 222 20.80 6.23 8.56
C LEU A 222 19.45 6.25 7.83
N GLU A 223 19.33 7.00 6.74
CA GLU A 223 18.12 7.02 5.89
C GLU A 223 17.87 5.64 5.27
N GLU A 224 18.90 5.01 4.71
CA GLU A 224 18.86 3.64 4.17
C GLU A 224 18.40 2.61 5.23
N MET A 225 18.83 2.77 6.48
CA MET A 225 18.40 1.93 7.60
C MET A 225 16.97 2.22 8.09
N SER A 226 16.37 3.35 7.67
CA SER A 226 15.06 3.80 8.15
C SER A 226 13.89 3.25 7.34
N PHE A 227 14.14 2.61 6.20
CA PHE A 227 13.08 2.12 5.30
C PHE A 227 13.29 0.66 4.91
N PRO A 228 12.22 -0.06 4.49
CA PRO A 228 12.35 -1.42 4.00
C PRO A 228 13.30 -1.52 2.82
N THR A 229 14.09 -2.59 2.81
CA THR A 229 14.90 -3.02 1.65
C THR A 229 14.50 -4.41 1.21
N GLU A 230 14.83 -4.78 -0.01
CA GLU A 230 14.60 -6.10 -0.60
C GLU A 230 15.20 -7.20 0.28
N ASP A 231 16.43 -7.01 0.74
CA ASP A 231 17.14 -7.95 1.60
C ASP A 231 16.47 -8.05 2.98
N LEU A 232 15.98 -6.95 3.55
CA LEU A 232 15.25 -6.97 4.81
C LEU A 232 13.97 -7.82 4.68
N ILE A 233 13.19 -7.58 3.62
CA ILE A 233 11.96 -8.33 3.34
C ILE A 233 12.27 -9.82 3.18
N ALA A 234 13.25 -10.17 2.33
CA ALA A 234 13.63 -11.57 2.09
C ALA A 234 14.12 -12.26 3.37
N ASN A 235 14.92 -11.59 4.19
CA ASN A 235 15.43 -12.15 5.44
C ASN A 235 14.32 -12.42 6.45
N TYR A 236 13.37 -11.51 6.62
CA TYR A 236 12.23 -11.72 7.54
C TYR A 236 11.27 -12.79 7.00
N ALA A 237 11.05 -12.86 5.69
CA ALA A 237 10.24 -13.90 5.07
C ALA A 237 10.86 -15.30 5.27
N ALA A 238 12.18 -15.42 5.08
CA ALA A 238 12.90 -16.67 5.33
C ALA A 238 12.88 -17.08 6.81
N LYS A 239 12.87 -16.11 7.76
CA LYS A 239 12.68 -16.41 9.19
C LYS A 239 11.27 -16.91 9.49
N LEU A 240 10.25 -16.27 8.93
CA LEU A 240 8.85 -16.67 9.11
C LEU A 240 8.60 -18.11 8.62
N LEU A 241 9.24 -18.53 7.53
CA LEU A 241 9.06 -19.85 6.93
C LEU A 241 9.87 -20.97 7.61
N LYS A 242 10.77 -20.62 8.54
CA LYS A 242 11.52 -21.60 9.36
C LYS A 242 10.86 -21.89 10.71
N ALA A 243 9.84 -21.09 11.09
CA ALA A 243 9.14 -21.20 12.36
C ALA A 243 8.12 -22.34 12.36
#